data_AF-A0A9E4G6D7-F1
#
_entry.id   AF-A0A9E4G6D7-F1
#
_cell.length_a   1.000
_cell.length_b   1.000
_cell.length_c   1.000
_cell.angle_alpha   90.00
_cell.angle_beta   90.00
_cell.angle_gamma   90.00
#
_symmetry.space_group_name_H-M   'P 1'
#
loop_
_entity.id
_entity.type
_entity.pdbx_description
1 polymer ?
#
loop_
_entity_poly.entity_id
_entity_poly.type
_entity_poly.pdbx_seq_one_letter_code
_entity_poly.pdbx_strand_id
1 'polypeptide(L)' 'MDALLDWVFLAATGAIAWHGITFRDEEGERDWVRLLFGCIALIFALRVLAVDILNLPVFR' A
#
# COMPACT_ATOMS: atom_id res chain seq x y z
N MET A 1 15.29 7.57 6.48
CA MET A 1 14.26 8.60 6.62
C MET A 1 13.99 8.80 8.10
N ASP A 2 13.43 9.94 8.50
CA ASP A 2 12.93 10.09 9.87
C ASP A 2 11.85 9.03 10.12
N ALA A 3 11.91 8.30 11.23
CA ALA A 3 10.96 7.21 11.53
C ALA A 3 9.50 7.66 11.44
N LEU A 4 9.23 8.93 11.76
CA LEU A 4 7.90 9.54 11.65
C LEU A 4 7.42 9.65 10.19
N LEU A 5 8.33 9.94 9.24
CA LEU A 5 8.01 9.96 7.81
C LEU A 5 7.70 8.55 7.29
N ASP A 6 8.42 7.53 7.76
CA ASP A 6 8.18 6.14 7.33
C ASP A 6 6.79 5.65 7.78
N TRP A 7 6.40 6.00 9.02
CA TRP A 7 5.05 5.73 9.52
C TRP A 7 3.96 6.48 8.76
N VAL A 8 4.18 7.76 8.44
CA VAL A 8 3.21 8.56 7.65
C VAL A 8 3.10 8.00 6.22
N PHE A 9 4.22 7.64 5.61
CA PHE A 9 4.24 7.05 4.27
C PHE A 9 3.51 5.71 4.26
N LEU A 10 3.80 4.83 5.21
CA LEU A 10 3.09 3.56 5.37
C LEU A 10 1.58 3.77 5.53
N ALA A 11 1.17 4.69 6.40
CA ALA A 11 -0.24 4.98 6.65
C ALA A 11 -0.94 5.52 5.39
N ALA A 12 -0.31 6.47 4.69
CA ALA A 12 -0.85 7.04 3.47
C ALA A 12 -0.95 6.00 2.35
N THR A 13 0.12 5.24 2.08
CA THR A 13 0.12 4.20 1.05
C THR A 13 -0.84 3.06 1.38
N GLY A 14 -0.93 2.66 2.66
CA GLY A 14 -1.89 1.66 3.14
C GLY A 14 -3.34 2.10 2.96
N ALA A 15 -3.65 3.38 3.23
CA ALA A 15 -4.99 3.94 3.01
C ALA A 15 -5.36 3.96 1.51
N ILE A 16 -4.42 4.35 0.65
CA ILE A 16 -4.62 4.33 -0.81
C ILE A 16 -4.85 2.91 -1.31
N ALA A 17 -4.04 1.94 -0.83
CA ALA A 17 -4.19 0.54 -1.17
C ALA A 17 -5.55 -0.02 -0.74
N TRP A 18 -5.96 0.24 0.51
CA TRP A 18 -7.27 -0.16 1.03
C TRP A 18 -8.40 0.41 0.18
N HIS A 19 -8.35 1.71 -0.12
CA HIS A 19 -9.36 2.36 -0.95
C HIS A 19 -9.38 1.77 -2.36
N GLY A 20 -8.23 1.60 -3.01
CA GLY A 20 -8.14 1.05 -4.37
C GLY A 20 -8.64 -0.40 -4.49
N ILE A 21 -8.42 -1.23 -3.47
CA ILE A 21 -8.85 -2.64 -3.45
C ILE A 21 -10.33 -2.79 -3.07
N THR A 22 -10.84 -1.90 -2.22
CA THR A 22 -12.21 -1.96 -1.69
C THR A 22 -13.20 -1.17 -2.53
N PHE A 23 -12.72 -0.26 -3.39
CA PHE A 23 -13.56 0.54 -4.26
C PHE A 23 -14.46 -0.35 -5.13
N ARG A 24 -15.72 0.07 -5.22
CA ARG A 24 -16.74 -0.46 -6.11
C ARG A 24 -17.43 0.73 -6.74
N ASP A 25 -17.76 0.61 -8.02
CA ASP A 25 -18.56 1.63 -8.70
C ASP A 25 -20.03 1.56 -8.27
N GLU A 26 -20.86 2.42 -8.88
CA GLU A 26 -22.29 2.54 -8.59
C GLU A 26 -23.08 1.28 -8.98
N GLU A 27 -22.55 0.46 -9.89
CA GLU A 27 -23.13 -0.81 -10.33
C GLU A 27 -22.62 -2.00 -9.47
N GLY A 28 -21.66 -1.74 -8.58
CA GLY A 28 -21.04 -2.74 -7.70
C GLY A 28 -19.89 -3.52 -8.36
N GLU A 29 -19.54 -3.17 -9.59
CA GLU A 29 -18.46 -3.78 -10.35
C GLU A 29 -17.10 -3.25 -9.85
N ARG A 30 -16.05 -4.02 -10.13
CA ARG A 30 -14.68 -3.65 -9.77
C ARG A 30 -13.96 -3.08 -10.98
N ASP A 31 -13.54 -1.82 -10.87
CA ASP A 31 -12.60 -1.22 -11.82
C ASP A 31 -11.24 -1.92 -11.74
N TRP A 32 -10.92 -2.70 -12.79
CA TRP A 32 -9.69 -3.48 -12.89
C TRP A 32 -8.41 -2.63 -12.78
N VAL A 33 -8.43 -1.40 -13.31
CA VAL A 33 -7.26 -0.51 -13.25
C VAL A 33 -7.04 -0.07 -11.82
N ARG A 34 -8.12 0.37 -11.15
CA ARG A 34 -8.05 0.81 -9.75
C ARG A 34 -7.66 -0.33 -8.81
N LEU A 35 -8.14 -1.54 -9.06
CA LEU A 35 -7.74 -2.74 -8.34
C LEU A 35 -6.25 -3.07 -8.55
N LEU A 36 -5.75 -2.98 -9.78
CA LEU A 36 -4.34 -3.20 -10.10
C LEU A 36 -3.45 -2.20 -9.36
N PHE A 37 -3.78 -0.90 -9.44
CA PHE A 37 -3.04 0.14 -8.73
C PHE A 37 -3.14 -0.02 -7.20
N GLY A 38 -4.29 -0.44 -6.68
CA GLY A 38 -4.48 -0.77 -5.26
C GLY A 38 -3.57 -1.91 -4.80
N CYS A 39 -3.47 -2.98 -5.58
CA CYS A 39 -2.55 -4.10 -5.30
C CYS A 39 -1.08 -3.68 -5.35
N ILE A 40 -0.68 -2.86 -6.33
CA ILE A 40 0.70 -2.34 -6.42
C ILE A 40 1.00 -1.47 -5.19
N ALA A 41 0.09 -0.57 -4.81
CA ALA A 41 0.24 0.26 -3.62
C ALA A 41 0.39 -0.60 -2.35
N LEU A 42 -0.37 -1.69 -2.24
CA LEU A 42 -0.26 -2.62 -1.11
C LEU A 42 1.13 -3.26 -1.03
N ILE A 43 1.70 -3.70 -2.15
CA ILE A 43 3.05 -4.30 -2.20
C ILE A 43 4.09 -3.29 -1.71
N PHE A 44 3.99 -2.02 -2.12
CA PHE A 44 4.89 -0.98 -1.64
C PHE A 44 4.70 -0.68 -0.15
N ALA A 45 3.46 -0.62 0.34
CA ALA A 45 3.18 -0.46 1.77
C ALA A 45 3.79 -1.61 2.59
N LEU A 46 3.66 -2.85 2.12
CA LEU A 46 4.27 -4.02 2.76
C LEU A 46 5.79 -3.98 2.72
N ARG A 47 6.40 -3.52 1.61
CA ARG A 47 7.85 -3.32 1.53
C ARG A 47 8.33 -2.29 2.56
N VAL A 48 7.61 -1.17 2.71
CA VAL A 48 7.96 -0.14 3.69
C VAL A 48 7.83 -0.67 5.12
N LEU A 49 6.74 -1.37 5.41
CA LEU A 49 6.56 -2.04 6.69
C LEU A 49 7.69 -3.05 6.97
N ALA A 50 8.00 -3.92 6.00
CA ALA A 50 8.97 -5.00 6.17
C ALA A 50 10.42 -4.49 6.31
N VAL A 51 10.85 -3.58 5.42
CA VAL A 51 12.24 -3.16 5.31
C VAL A 51 12.53 -1.94 6.18
N ASP A 52 11.67 -0.92 6.12
CA ASP A 52 11.94 0.36 6.76
C ASP A 52 11.51 0.35 8.24
N ILE A 53 10.41 -0.34 8.59
CA ILE A 53 9.94 -0.44 9.99
C ILE A 53 10.46 -1.70 10.71
N LEU A 54 10.24 -2.89 10.14
CA LEU A 54 10.66 -4.15 10.76
C LEU A 54 12.16 -4.47 10.56
N ASN A 55 12.87 -3.68 9.74
CA ASN A 55 14.30 -3.84 9.47
C ASN A 55 14.67 -5.26 9.00
N LEU A 56 13.81 -5.87 8.18
CA LEU A 56 14.05 -7.21 7.66
C LEU A 56 15.22 -7.19 6.65
N PRO A 57 16.13 -8.16 6.73
CA PRO A 57 17.22 -8.26 5.78
C PRO A 57 16.67 -8.61 4.39
N VAL A 58 16.76 -7.67 3.45
CA VAL A 58 16.58 -7.97 2.04
C VAL A 58 17.79 -8.78 1.59
N PHE A 59 17.60 -10.10 1.46
CA PHE A 59 18.55 -10.96 0.77
C PHE A 59 18.58 -10.53 -0.70
N ARG A 60 19.68 -9.92 -1.12
CA ARG A 60 19.92 -9.43 -2.47
C ARG A 60 20.76 -10.42 -3.25
#